data_AF-A0A2S9GEZ5-F1
#
_entry.id   AF-A0A2S9GEZ5-F1
#
_cell.length_a   1.000
_cell.length_b   1.000
_cell.length_c   1.000
_cell.angle_alpha   90.00
_cell.angle_beta   90.00
_cell.angle_gamma   90.00
#
_symmetry.space_group_name_H-M   'P 1'
#
loop_
_entity.id
_entity.type
_entity.pdbx_description
1 polymer ?
#
loop_
_entity_poly.entity_id
_entity_poly.type
_entity_poly.pdbx_seq_one_letter_code
_entity_poly.pdbx_strand_id
1 'polypeptide(L)'
;LATVDYFSDQTISQDPYAYWDHLREQNPVHREPHYGVVAVTGHQEVLAAFKDHDSFSAVNAIGGPFPPLPFVPEGDDITEQIEA
;
A
#
# COMPACT_ATOMS: atom_id res chain seq x y z
N LEU A 1 17.47 -4.21 0.06
CA LEU A 1 16.19 -4.39 0.79
C LEU A 1 15.02 -3.85 -0.04
N ALA A 2 15.13 -2.73 -0.75
CA ALA A 2 14.04 -2.18 -1.58
C ALA A 2 13.49 -3.09 -2.71
N THR A 3 14.20 -4.17 -3.08
CA THR A 3 13.75 -5.15 -4.08
C THR A 3 13.18 -6.42 -3.45
N VAL A 4 13.05 -6.48 -2.12
CA VAL A 4 12.46 -7.64 -1.44
C VAL A 4 10.95 -7.54 -1.53
N ASP A 5 10.31 -8.66 -1.80
CA ASP A 5 8.87 -8.77 -1.76
C ASP A 5 8.40 -9.01 -0.31
N TYR A 6 7.95 -7.92 0.33
CA TYR A 6 7.42 -7.95 1.69
C TYR A 6 6.23 -8.91 1.86
N PHE A 7 5.40 -9.08 0.83
CA PHE A 7 4.16 -9.84 0.94
C PHE A 7 4.39 -11.36 0.83
N SER A 8 5.47 -11.80 0.19
CA SER A 8 5.81 -13.22 0.05
C SER A 8 7.00 -13.67 0.89
N ASP A 9 7.90 -12.77 1.29
CA ASP A 9 9.04 -13.08 2.16
C ASP A 9 8.59 -13.20 3.63
N GLN A 10 8.49 -14.44 4.11
CA GLN A 10 8.11 -14.75 5.49
C GLN A 10 9.10 -14.22 6.52
N THR A 11 10.39 -14.13 6.18
CA THR A 11 11.41 -13.70 7.15
C THR A 11 11.29 -12.21 7.39
N ILE A 12 11.16 -11.43 6.31
CA ILE A 12 10.99 -9.98 6.41
C ILE A 12 9.63 -9.62 6.98
N SER A 13 8.54 -10.30 6.59
CA SER A 13 7.21 -9.98 7.14
C SER A 13 7.08 -10.24 8.64
N GLN A 14 7.84 -11.20 9.20
CA GLN A 14 7.86 -11.46 10.65
C GLN A 14 8.73 -10.47 11.44
N ASP A 15 9.81 -9.94 10.86
CA ASP A 15 10.68 -8.94 11.48
C ASP A 15 11.00 -7.80 10.49
N PRO A 16 10.06 -6.85 10.30
CA PRO A 16 10.12 -5.96 9.14
C PRO A 16 10.84 -4.64 9.40
N TYR A 17 11.32 -4.38 10.62
CA TYR A 17 11.78 -3.05 11.01
C TYR A 17 12.95 -2.55 10.18
N ALA A 18 13.96 -3.40 9.94
CA ALA A 18 15.11 -3.04 9.10
C ALA A 18 14.71 -2.75 7.64
N TYR A 19 13.68 -3.45 7.14
CA TYR A 19 13.13 -3.20 5.81
C TYR A 19 12.39 -1.86 5.76
N TRP A 20 11.56 -1.56 6.75
CA TRP A 20 10.85 -0.28 6.85
C TRP A 20 11.77 0.92 7.05
N ASP A 21 12.82 0.77 7.84
CA ASP A 21 13.85 1.80 8.02
C ASP A 21 14.54 2.09 6.69
N HIS A 22 14.94 1.04 5.97
CA HIS A 22 15.55 1.19 4.65
C HIS A 22 14.63 1.91 3.66
N LEU A 23 13.34 1.55 3.58
CA LEU A 23 12.41 2.26 2.68
C LEU A 23 12.27 3.73 3.07
N ARG A 24 12.06 4.00 4.37
CA ARG A 24 11.85 5.35 4.88
C ARG A 24 13.04 6.28 4.64
N GLU A 25 14.26 5.77 4.75
CA GLU A 25 15.49 6.52 4.45
C GLU A 25 15.61 6.93 2.97
N GLN A 26 15.01 6.17 2.05
CA GLN A 26 15.00 6.51 0.63
C GLN A 26 13.86 7.47 0.30
N ASN A 27 12.64 7.16 0.75
CA ASN A 27 11.45 7.99 0.56
C ASN A 27 10.35 7.52 1.53
N PRO A 28 9.74 8.40 2.36
CA PRO A 28 8.63 8.03 3.23
C PRO A 28 7.38 7.54 2.49
N VAL A 29 7.29 7.78 1.18
CA VAL A 29 6.25 7.29 0.27
C VAL A 29 6.93 6.54 -0.88
N HIS A 30 7.11 5.23 -0.71
CA HIS A 30 7.87 4.39 -1.63
C HIS A 30 6.95 3.50 -2.47
N ARG A 31 7.07 3.55 -3.80
CA ARG A 31 6.40 2.58 -4.68
C ARG A 31 7.20 1.29 -4.73
N GLU A 32 6.65 0.21 -4.18
CA GLU A 32 7.32 -1.08 -4.19
C GLU A 32 7.25 -1.75 -5.59
N PRO A 33 8.21 -2.62 -5.96
CA PRO A 33 8.39 -3.03 -7.34
C PRO A 33 7.55 -4.24 -7.82
N HIS A 34 6.76 -4.89 -6.97
CA HIS A 34 6.11 -6.19 -7.26
C HIS A 34 4.61 -6.08 -7.57
N TYR A 35 3.85 -5.30 -6.80
CA TYR A 35 2.38 -5.28 -6.84
C TYR A 35 1.79 -3.89 -7.08
N GLY A 36 2.64 -2.89 -7.32
CA GLY A 36 2.23 -1.51 -7.52
C GLY A 36 1.73 -0.83 -6.25
N VAL A 37 1.98 -1.42 -5.08
CA VAL A 37 1.66 -0.82 -3.78
C VAL A 37 2.55 0.39 -3.54
N VAL A 38 1.98 1.40 -2.89
CA VAL A 38 2.74 2.51 -2.34
C VAL A 38 2.86 2.30 -0.83
N ALA A 39 4.05 1.95 -0.36
CA ALA A 39 4.37 1.79 1.04
C ALA A 39 4.60 3.17 1.68
N VAL A 40 3.78 3.52 2.66
CA VAL A 40 3.89 4.79 3.41
C VAL A 40 4.50 4.50 4.77
N THR A 41 5.76 4.86 4.95
CA THR A 41 6.54 4.60 6.17
C THR A 41 6.80 5.85 7.01
N GLY A 42 6.54 7.04 6.47
CA GLY A 42 6.66 8.31 7.18
C GLY A 42 5.45 8.63 8.05
N HIS A 43 5.69 9.09 9.27
CA HIS A 43 4.61 9.33 10.23
C HIS A 43 3.64 10.45 9.79
N GLN A 44 4.17 11.55 9.23
CA GLN A 44 3.33 12.66 8.78
C GLN A 44 2.47 12.26 7.58
N GLU A 45 3.04 11.47 6.67
CA GLU A 45 2.41 10.98 5.45
C GLU A 45 1.30 9.97 5.78
N VAL A 46 1.55 9.04 6.71
CA VAL A 46 0.50 8.12 7.21
C VAL A 46 -0.65 8.92 7.81
N LEU A 47 -0.38 9.90 8.67
CA LEU A 47 -1.44 10.71 9.28
C LEU A 47 -2.22 11.56 8.27
N ALA A 48 -1.57 12.01 7.19
CA ALA A 48 -2.24 12.73 6.11
C ALA A 48 -3.20 11.80 5.35
N ALA A 49 -2.71 10.62 4.91
CA ALA A 49 -3.52 9.65 4.18
C ALA A 49 -4.71 9.13 5.01
N PHE A 50 -4.49 8.85 6.29
CA PHE A 50 -5.56 8.36 7.18
C PHE A 50 -6.71 9.35 7.40
N LYS A 51 -6.49 10.65 7.14
CA LYS A 51 -7.51 11.71 7.30
C LYS A 51 -8.18 12.10 5.99
N ASP A 52 -7.62 11.66 4.86
CA ASP A 52 -8.10 12.00 3.52
C ASP A 52 -8.98 10.88 2.96
N HIS A 53 -10.21 10.84 3.44
CA HIS A 53 -11.19 9.84 3.04
C HIS A 53 -11.72 10.04 1.61
N ASP A 54 -11.57 11.25 1.08
CA ASP A 54 -12.00 11.59 -0.28
C ASP A 54 -11.04 10.98 -1.31
N SER A 55 -9.74 10.97 -1.02
CA SER A 55 -8.73 10.37 -1.92
C SER A 55 -8.42 8.89 -1.62
N PHE A 56 -8.55 8.45 -0.36
CA PHE A 56 -8.18 7.10 0.07
C PHE A 56 -9.38 6.31 0.60
N SER A 57 -10.03 5.56 -0.30
CA SER A 57 -11.08 4.60 0.07
C SER A 57 -10.54 3.47 0.96
N ALA A 58 -11.37 3.03 1.91
CA ALA A 58 -11.08 1.89 2.78
C ALA A 58 -11.69 0.56 2.29
N VAL A 59 -12.24 0.50 1.07
CA VAL A 59 -13.01 -0.64 0.53
C VAL A 59 -12.26 -1.99 0.63
N ASN A 60 -10.93 -1.97 0.50
CA ASN A 60 -10.07 -3.15 0.56
C ASN A 60 -9.03 -3.09 1.69
N ALA A 61 -9.29 -2.33 2.77
CA ALA A 61 -8.30 -2.05 3.82
C ALA A 61 -7.68 -3.29 4.47
N ILE A 62 -8.41 -4.42 4.57
CA ILE A 62 -7.90 -5.66 5.16
C ILE A 62 -6.98 -6.43 4.19
N GLY A 63 -7.38 -6.54 2.93
CA GLY A 63 -6.68 -7.36 1.93
C GLY A 63 -5.56 -6.61 1.21
N GLY A 64 -5.66 -5.29 1.09
CA GLY A 64 -4.78 -4.50 0.24
C GLY A 64 -4.79 -5.04 -1.20
N PRO A 65 -3.64 -5.46 -1.76
CA PRO A 65 -3.58 -6.05 -3.10
C PRO A 65 -4.08 -7.51 -3.19
N PHE A 66 -4.37 -8.18 -2.06
CA PHE A 66 -4.75 -9.61 -2.04
C PHE A 66 -6.04 -9.89 -1.24
N PRO A 67 -7.08 -10.50 -1.85
CA PRO A 67 -7.24 -10.76 -3.28
C PRO A 67 -7.42 -9.45 -4.08
N PRO A 68 -7.17 -9.46 -5.40
CA PRO A 68 -7.47 -8.30 -6.25
C PRO A 68 -8.97 -8.01 -6.28
N LEU A 69 -9.35 -6.82 -6.77
CA LEU A 69 -10.75 -6.48 -7.03
C LEU A 69 -11.40 -7.54 -7.96
N PRO A 70 -12.70 -7.85 -7.79
CA PRO A 70 -13.39 -8.84 -8.61
C PRO A 70 -13.67 -8.36 -10.05
N PHE A 71 -13.21 -7.15 -10.39
CA PHE A 71 -13.29 -6.52 -11.70
C PHE A 71 -11.99 -5.74 -11.99
N VAL A 72 -11.77 -5.37 -13.25
CA VAL A 72 -10.67 -4.49 -13.64
C VAL A 72 -11.13 -3.04 -13.46
N PRO A 73 -10.51 -2.26 -12.55
CA PRO A 73 -10.90 -0.87 -12.34
C PRO A 73 -10.55 -0.02 -13.56
N GLU A 74 -11.48 0.83 -13.98
CA GLU A 74 -11.28 1.82 -15.05
C GLU A 74 -11.38 3.25 -14.49
N GLY A 75 -10.40 4.11 -14.80
CA GLY A 75 -10.37 5.49 -14.31
C GLY A 75 -9.62 5.68 -12.98
N ASP A 76 -9.64 6.90 -12.47
CA ASP A 76 -9.05 7.32 -11.19
C ASP A 76 -10.01 7.22 -10.00
N ASP A 77 -11.32 7.39 -10.26
CA ASP A 77 -12.41 7.15 -9.32
C ASP A 77 -13.24 5.94 -9.76
N ILE A 78 -13.26 4.89 -8.93
CA ILE A 78 -13.99 3.64 -9.18
C ILE A 78 -15.22 3.49 -8.28
N THR A 79 -15.70 4.57 -7.65
CA THR A 79 -16.83 4.54 -6.71
C THR A 79 -18.07 3.88 -7.33
N GLU A 80 -18.44 4.29 -8.55
CA GLU A 80 -19.59 3.69 -9.24
C GLU A 80 -19.40 2.19 -9.55
N GLN A 81 -18.16 1.74 -9.80
CA GLN A 81 -17.86 0.33 -10.06
C GLN A 81 -17.93 -0.51 -8.77
N ILE A 82 -17.66 0.08 -7.61
CA ILE A 82 -17.76 -0.58 -6.30
C ILE A 82 -19.23 -0.70 -5.85
N GLU A 83 -20.07 0.29 -6.18
CA GLU A 83 -21.46 0.37 -5.72
C GLU A 83 -22.47 -0.36 -6.62
N ALA A 84 -22.04 -0.89 -7.78
CA ALA A 84 -22.88 -1.61 -8.75
C ALA A 84 -23.19 -3.06 -8.34
#